data_AF-A0A0C4DUN2-F1
#
_entry.id   AF-A0A0C4DUN2-F1
#
_cell.length_a   1.000
_cell.length_b   1.000
_cell.length_c   1.000
_cell.angle_alpha   90.00
_cell.angle_beta   90.00
_cell.angle_gamma   90.00
#
_symmetry.space_group_name_H-M   'P 1'
#
loop_
_entity.id
_entity.type
_entity.pdbx_description
1 polymer ?
#
loop_
_entity_poly.entity_id
_entity_poly.type
_entity_poly.pdbx_seq_one_letter_code
_entity_poly.pdbx_strand_id
1 'polypeptide(L)'
;MGSLGDSSSRLALEGEVLLVCIPTEPKLEWVAAMEERYPGLEVRWVDRSWYLDTNVFASGSLNLPARLYDGVTMVMSFLPPKPEDMKRVRFVQLTSAGADRWVTHDVYRDPNVMFCTANGIHATQISEWVIGTWLMAQHHFLRASMFMKQARWAPAEEFHPTVDSPGLRMGILGYGAIGRQCARVASAMGMEIYAYTRTERSTPEARRDDSYHMPGTGDPDGVIPARWFHGVGREAVNEFLAQDLDLLVVSVPLTDATRNLLGPEQFDILDKGHLSEAFYPKNGNGAHTHDHTNGKNGNGNHANGHGNGSNGNGKLTDGHANGTNGNGQQHTTNGHVNGNTTSNGTAAVATAAKTTRHGGKKTFVCNIARGGIIDTAALLEVTSPTGKAYTTSPNRSTCQPERGQIRGAALDVTEPEPLPRDHPLWRAPNVFITPHVSWITPCYWDRLLRILEENLDRLRDGRPLLNLMNRKEQY
;
A
#
# COMPACT_ATOMS: atom_id res chain seq x y z
N MET A 1 -5.44 53.77 -35.79
CA MET A 1 -6.57 52.84 -36.07
C MET A 1 -6.08 51.44 -35.77
N GLY A 2 -6.49 50.69 -34.76
CA GLY A 2 -7.32 50.92 -33.58
C GLY A 2 -7.02 49.76 -32.62
N SER A 3 -7.00 50.04 -31.32
CA SER A 3 -7.09 49.00 -30.30
C SER A 3 -8.46 48.34 -30.37
N LEU A 4 -8.53 47.04 -30.09
CA LEU A 4 -9.58 46.40 -29.28
C LEU A 4 -9.31 44.88 -29.20
N GLY A 5 -9.06 44.41 -27.98
CA GLY A 5 -9.50 43.10 -27.48
C GLY A 5 -8.78 41.85 -27.97
N ASP A 6 -7.81 41.36 -27.18
CA ASP A 6 -7.92 39.99 -26.70
C ASP A 6 -7.27 39.86 -25.31
N SER A 7 -8.04 40.27 -24.29
CA SER A 7 -7.82 39.95 -22.88
C SER A 7 -8.63 38.71 -22.46
N SER A 8 -8.98 37.84 -23.42
CA SER A 8 -9.83 36.67 -23.18
C SER A 8 -8.94 35.42 -23.02
N SER A 9 -8.34 35.29 -21.83
CA SER A 9 -8.11 33.98 -21.18
C SER A 9 -7.68 34.05 -19.70
N ARG A 10 -7.92 35.17 -18.98
CA ARG A 10 -7.97 35.10 -17.50
C ARG A 10 -9.30 34.45 -17.12
N LEU A 11 -9.40 33.13 -17.20
CA LEU A 11 -10.52 32.40 -16.58
C LEU A 11 -10.26 32.36 -15.07
N ALA A 12 -10.47 33.53 -14.47
CA ALA A 12 -10.13 33.89 -13.11
C ALA A 12 -11.06 33.20 -12.10
N LEU A 13 -10.51 32.79 -10.96
CA LEU A 13 -11.28 32.40 -9.77
C LEU A 13 -11.96 33.62 -9.10
N GLU A 14 -12.09 34.74 -9.83
CA GLU A 14 -12.67 35.99 -9.37
C GLU A 14 -14.20 35.84 -9.28
N GLY A 15 -14.75 36.12 -8.10
CA GLY A 15 -16.18 35.94 -7.81
C GLY A 15 -16.57 34.49 -7.51
N GLU A 16 -15.61 33.57 -7.42
CA GLU A 16 -15.86 32.20 -6.99
C GLU A 16 -15.94 32.11 -5.47
N VAL A 17 -16.77 31.18 -4.99
CA VAL A 17 -16.90 30.89 -3.57
C VAL A 17 -16.65 29.40 -3.36
N LEU A 18 -15.55 29.10 -2.66
CA LEU A 18 -15.14 27.75 -2.29
C LEU A 18 -15.64 27.41 -0.89
N LEU A 19 -16.49 26.38 -0.79
CA LEU A 19 -16.89 25.80 0.49
C LEU A 19 -16.04 24.57 0.82
N VAL A 20 -15.28 24.64 1.90
CA VAL A 20 -14.42 23.57 2.42
C VAL A 20 -15.17 22.81 3.53
N CYS A 21 -15.57 21.58 3.20
CA CYS A 21 -16.27 20.66 4.09
C CYS A 21 -15.35 19.50 4.50
N ILE A 22 -14.43 19.77 5.43
CA ILE A 22 -13.61 18.74 6.08
C ILE A 22 -13.74 18.79 7.62
N PRO A 23 -13.71 17.64 8.32
CA PRO A 23 -13.95 17.53 9.76
C PRO A 23 -12.75 17.96 10.62
N THR A 24 -12.17 19.12 10.35
CA THR A 24 -11.03 19.69 11.09
C THR A 24 -11.27 21.15 11.41
N GLU A 25 -10.50 21.67 12.38
CA GLU A 25 -10.46 23.11 12.61
C GLU A 25 -10.05 23.87 11.33
N PRO A 26 -10.64 25.04 11.06
CA PRO A 26 -10.24 25.88 9.94
C PRO A 26 -8.77 26.27 10.00
N LYS A 27 -8.03 26.05 8.91
CA LYS A 27 -6.66 26.55 8.77
C LYS A 27 -6.70 27.98 8.25
N LEU A 28 -6.86 28.95 9.15
CA LEU A 28 -7.03 30.37 8.79
C LEU A 28 -5.85 30.92 7.97
N GLU A 29 -4.62 30.50 8.27
CA GLU A 29 -3.44 30.87 7.48
C GLU A 29 -3.52 30.36 6.05
N TRP A 30 -4.02 29.13 5.86
CA TRP A 30 -4.23 28.56 4.54
C TRP A 30 -5.34 29.30 3.78
N VAL A 31 -6.45 29.63 4.47
CA VAL A 31 -7.55 30.43 3.90
C VAL A 31 -7.02 31.78 3.39
N ALA A 32 -6.31 32.52 4.24
CA ALA A 32 -5.73 33.81 3.87
C ALA A 32 -4.76 33.67 2.68
N ALA A 33 -3.91 32.64 2.66
CA ALA A 33 -2.99 32.37 1.56
C ALA A 33 -3.71 32.06 0.24
N MET A 34 -4.87 31.38 0.27
CA MET A 34 -5.68 31.13 -0.92
C MET A 34 -6.32 32.40 -1.47
N GLU A 35 -6.91 33.22 -0.59
CA GLU A 35 -7.54 34.49 -1.00
C GLU A 35 -6.49 35.51 -1.51
N GLU A 36 -5.28 35.48 -0.95
CA GLU A 36 -4.14 36.27 -1.46
C GLU A 36 -3.64 35.74 -2.82
N ARG A 37 -3.48 34.41 -2.97
CA ARG A 37 -3.01 33.78 -4.22
C ARG A 37 -4.02 33.90 -5.35
N TYR A 38 -5.31 33.94 -5.05
CA TYR A 38 -6.41 34.00 -6.02
C TYR A 38 -7.32 35.20 -5.74
N PRO A 39 -6.96 36.41 -6.21
CA PRO A 39 -7.76 37.61 -5.98
C PRO A 39 -9.22 37.42 -6.44
N GLY A 40 -10.16 37.66 -5.52
CA GLY A 40 -11.60 37.52 -5.76
C GLY A 40 -12.19 36.14 -5.48
N LEU A 41 -11.37 35.15 -5.08
CA LEU A 41 -11.86 33.90 -4.50
C LEU A 41 -12.25 34.15 -3.04
N GLU A 42 -13.47 33.76 -2.65
CA GLU A 42 -13.88 33.68 -1.24
C GLU A 42 -13.75 32.23 -0.76
N VAL A 43 -13.10 32.01 0.38
CA VAL A 43 -13.00 30.67 0.97
C VAL A 43 -13.81 30.59 2.26
N ARG A 44 -14.83 29.74 2.25
CA ARG A 44 -15.65 29.42 3.42
C ARG A 44 -15.28 28.05 3.97
N TRP A 45 -14.85 28.00 5.22
CA TRP A 45 -14.54 26.74 5.89
C TRP A 45 -15.62 26.37 6.89
N VAL A 46 -16.14 25.15 6.80
CA VAL A 46 -17.17 24.65 7.71
C VAL A 46 -16.56 24.25 9.03
N ASP A 47 -17.05 24.85 10.12
CA ASP A 47 -16.58 24.57 11.48
C ASP A 47 -16.74 23.08 11.85
N ARG A 48 -15.75 22.53 12.56
CA ARG A 48 -15.71 21.12 12.94
C ARG A 48 -16.91 20.71 13.81
N SER A 49 -17.47 21.60 14.61
CA SER A 49 -18.64 21.34 15.47
C SER A 49 -19.82 20.75 14.70
N TRP A 50 -20.03 21.19 13.44
CA TRP A 50 -21.08 20.65 12.57
C TRP A 50 -20.93 19.16 12.26
N TYR A 51 -19.71 18.62 12.37
CA TYR A 51 -19.46 17.19 12.20
C TYR A 51 -19.71 16.37 13.46
N LEU A 52 -19.55 16.99 14.63
CA LEU A 52 -19.75 16.34 15.92
C LEU A 52 -21.24 16.31 16.29
N ASP A 53 -21.98 17.37 15.99
CA ASP A 53 -23.37 17.52 16.39
C ASP A 53 -24.36 16.72 15.51
N THR A 54 -23.98 16.37 14.28
CA THR A 54 -24.92 15.77 13.29
C THR A 54 -24.77 14.25 13.11
N ASN A 55 -23.85 13.60 13.84
CA ASN A 55 -23.49 12.19 13.65
C ASN A 55 -23.31 11.82 12.16
N VAL A 56 -22.65 12.71 11.41
CA VAL A 56 -22.68 12.78 9.94
C VAL A 56 -22.21 11.50 9.27
N PHE A 57 -21.26 10.81 9.90
CA PHE A 57 -20.70 9.58 9.38
C PHE A 57 -21.71 8.41 9.47
N ALA A 58 -22.61 8.44 10.45
CA ALA A 58 -23.68 7.45 10.59
C ALA A 58 -24.93 7.81 9.76
N SER A 59 -25.29 9.09 9.67
CA SER A 59 -26.46 9.55 8.89
C SER A 59 -26.19 9.66 7.39
N GLY A 60 -24.90 9.72 7.00
CA GLY A 60 -24.45 9.72 5.62
C GLY A 60 -24.68 11.03 4.85
N SER A 61 -25.17 12.09 5.50
CA SER A 61 -25.46 13.38 4.87
C SER A 61 -24.98 14.55 5.73
N LEU A 62 -24.25 15.48 5.11
CA LEU A 62 -23.78 16.71 5.77
C LEU A 62 -24.84 17.80 5.65
N ASN A 63 -25.65 17.96 6.70
CA ASN A 63 -26.72 18.96 6.76
C ASN A 63 -26.18 20.28 7.32
N LEU A 64 -25.79 21.19 6.42
CA LEU A 64 -25.35 22.54 6.78
C LEU A 64 -26.48 23.57 6.59
N PRO A 65 -26.48 24.69 7.32
CA PRO A 65 -27.41 25.78 7.08
C PRO A 65 -27.33 26.31 5.64
N ALA A 66 -28.48 26.51 4.99
CA ALA A 66 -28.56 26.98 3.59
C ALA A 66 -27.71 28.24 3.32
N ARG A 67 -27.63 29.16 4.30
CA ARG A 67 -26.83 30.39 4.23
C ARG A 67 -25.34 30.16 3.93
N LEU A 68 -24.78 29.00 4.30
CA LEU A 68 -23.37 28.69 4.02
C LEU A 68 -23.13 28.44 2.53
N TYR A 69 -24.18 28.02 1.80
CA TYR A 69 -24.14 27.74 0.38
C TYR A 69 -24.45 28.95 -0.51
N ASP A 70 -24.78 30.10 0.07
CA ASP A 70 -25.15 31.30 -0.69
C ASP A 70 -24.00 31.75 -1.63
N GLY A 71 -24.20 31.59 -2.93
CA GLY A 71 -23.20 31.94 -3.94
C GLY A 71 -22.08 30.91 -4.12
N VAL A 72 -22.12 29.75 -3.45
CA VAL A 72 -21.11 28.69 -3.59
C VAL A 72 -21.07 28.14 -5.01
N THR A 73 -19.87 28.19 -5.60
CA THR A 73 -19.58 27.68 -6.95
C THR A 73 -18.61 26.49 -6.92
N MET A 74 -17.89 26.30 -5.83
CA MET A 74 -16.94 25.20 -5.65
C MET A 74 -17.11 24.54 -4.29
N VAL A 75 -17.02 23.20 -4.23
CA VAL A 75 -17.16 22.45 -2.98
C VAL A 75 -16.03 21.44 -2.83
N MET A 76 -15.43 21.38 -1.65
CA MET A 76 -14.57 20.27 -1.24
C MET A 76 -15.29 19.47 -0.17
N SER A 77 -15.66 18.21 -0.43
CA SER A 77 -16.42 17.42 0.56
C SER A 77 -16.27 15.91 0.38
N PHE A 78 -16.37 15.17 1.48
CA PHE A 78 -16.58 13.73 1.46
C PHE A 78 -18.05 13.38 1.22
N LEU A 79 -18.94 14.00 1.99
CA LEU A 79 -20.38 13.74 1.96
C LEU A 79 -21.09 14.72 1.03
N PRO A 80 -22.03 14.25 0.20
CA PRO A 80 -22.80 15.16 -0.65
C PRO A 80 -23.68 16.09 0.21
N PRO A 81 -23.58 17.42 0.01
CA PRO A 81 -24.65 18.36 0.38
C PRO A 81 -25.97 18.02 -0.32
N LYS A 82 -27.05 18.71 0.00
CA LYS A 82 -28.31 18.53 -0.72
C LYS A 82 -28.22 19.14 -2.13
N PRO A 83 -28.86 18.54 -3.16
CA PRO A 83 -28.86 19.11 -4.50
C PRO A 83 -29.37 20.57 -4.56
N GLU A 84 -30.38 20.92 -3.75
CA GLU A 84 -30.98 22.25 -3.76
C GLU A 84 -30.04 23.35 -3.25
N ASP A 85 -29.04 22.98 -2.46
CA ASP A 85 -28.01 23.88 -1.91
C ASP A 85 -26.85 24.08 -2.90
N MET A 86 -26.74 23.25 -3.95
CA MET A 86 -25.60 23.23 -4.87
C MET A 86 -25.90 23.85 -6.25
N LYS A 87 -26.88 24.74 -6.35
CA LYS A 87 -27.43 25.26 -7.62
C LYS A 87 -26.44 25.97 -8.55
N ARG A 88 -25.34 26.50 -8.00
CA ARG A 88 -24.29 27.22 -8.77
C ARG A 88 -22.97 26.48 -8.83
N VAL A 89 -22.90 25.29 -8.23
CA VAL A 89 -21.66 24.53 -8.12
C VAL A 89 -21.24 24.04 -9.49
N ARG A 90 -20.01 24.37 -9.88
CA ARG A 90 -19.37 23.96 -11.14
C ARG A 90 -18.14 23.07 -10.95
N PHE A 91 -17.61 23.02 -9.72
CA PHE A 91 -16.45 22.22 -9.38
C PHE A 91 -16.60 21.56 -8.02
N VAL A 92 -16.29 20.26 -7.94
CA VAL A 92 -16.28 19.47 -6.72
C VAL A 92 -14.96 18.74 -6.58
N GLN A 93 -14.24 19.00 -5.49
CA GLN A 93 -13.06 18.25 -5.06
C GLN A 93 -13.49 17.24 -3.99
N LEU A 94 -13.53 15.96 -4.35
CA LEU A 94 -13.78 14.90 -3.37
C LEU A 94 -12.57 14.76 -2.45
N THR A 95 -12.83 14.36 -1.21
CA THR A 95 -11.78 14.04 -0.24
C THR A 95 -11.47 12.56 -0.16
N SER A 96 -12.15 11.73 -0.95
CA SER A 96 -11.92 10.30 -1.09
C SER A 96 -11.36 9.96 -2.47
N ALA A 97 -10.67 8.81 -2.56
CA ALA A 97 -10.21 8.27 -3.84
C ALA A 97 -11.37 7.75 -4.72
N GLY A 98 -12.50 7.36 -4.12
CA GLY A 98 -13.72 6.92 -4.83
C GLY A 98 -14.87 7.93 -4.70
N ALA A 99 -15.86 7.81 -5.58
CA ALA A 99 -17.03 8.67 -5.64
C ALA A 99 -18.34 7.97 -5.26
N ASP A 100 -18.28 6.81 -4.58
CA ASP A 100 -19.42 5.91 -4.31
C ASP A 100 -20.64 6.63 -3.70
N ARG A 101 -20.41 7.63 -2.83
CA ARG A 101 -21.47 8.41 -2.17
C ARG A 101 -22.11 9.47 -3.07
N TRP A 102 -21.49 9.79 -4.20
CA TRP A 102 -21.89 10.85 -5.12
C TRP A 102 -22.53 10.34 -6.40
N VAL A 103 -22.33 9.07 -6.79
CA VAL A 103 -22.75 8.56 -8.11
C VAL A 103 -24.26 8.70 -8.39
N THR A 104 -25.10 8.72 -7.36
CA THR A 104 -26.55 8.90 -7.47
C THR A 104 -27.01 10.35 -7.30
N HIS A 105 -26.11 11.26 -6.97
CA HIS A 105 -26.42 12.66 -6.68
C HIS A 105 -26.66 13.48 -7.96
N ASP A 106 -27.65 14.36 -7.96
CA ASP A 106 -28.05 15.07 -9.20
C ASP A 106 -26.95 16.00 -9.73
N VAL A 107 -26.20 16.66 -8.84
CA VAL A 107 -25.02 17.47 -9.22
C VAL A 107 -23.93 16.60 -9.86
N TYR A 108 -23.80 15.34 -9.43
CA TYR A 108 -22.88 14.40 -10.09
C TYR A 108 -23.42 13.95 -11.45
N ARG A 109 -24.72 14.01 -11.71
CA ARG A 109 -25.26 13.68 -13.04
C ARG A 109 -25.13 14.83 -14.03
N ASP A 110 -24.96 16.06 -13.56
CA ASP A 110 -24.76 17.23 -14.42
C ASP A 110 -23.38 17.16 -15.11
N PRO A 111 -23.33 17.08 -16.46
CA PRO A 111 -22.07 17.04 -17.20
C PRO A 111 -21.28 18.35 -17.13
N ASN A 112 -21.89 19.46 -16.72
CA ASN A 112 -21.24 20.77 -16.61
C ASN A 112 -20.49 20.95 -15.28
N VAL A 113 -20.65 20.01 -14.34
CA VAL A 113 -19.98 20.05 -13.05
C VAL A 113 -18.77 19.13 -13.08
N MET A 114 -17.59 19.69 -12.84
CA MET A 114 -16.34 18.94 -12.78
C MET A 114 -16.19 18.26 -11.41
N PHE A 115 -15.83 16.98 -11.40
CA PHE A 115 -15.55 16.21 -10.18
C PHE A 115 -14.12 15.70 -10.22
N CYS A 116 -13.32 16.05 -9.21
CA CYS A 116 -11.97 15.52 -9.04
C CYS A 116 -11.87 14.67 -7.77
N THR A 117 -11.20 13.51 -7.84
CA THR A 117 -10.99 12.66 -6.65
C THR A 117 -9.73 13.05 -5.89
N ALA A 118 -9.58 12.48 -4.69
CA ALA A 118 -8.34 12.52 -3.93
C ALA A 118 -7.40 11.34 -4.24
N ASN A 119 -7.47 10.72 -5.42
CA ASN A 119 -6.55 9.65 -5.80
C ASN A 119 -5.07 10.07 -5.57
N GLY A 120 -4.26 9.14 -5.09
CA GLY A 120 -2.84 9.35 -4.82
C GLY A 120 -2.46 9.81 -3.41
N ILE A 121 -3.33 10.49 -2.67
CA ILE A 121 -2.97 10.99 -1.31
C ILE A 121 -2.76 9.86 -0.28
N HIS A 122 -3.34 8.69 -0.56
CA HIS A 122 -3.33 7.54 0.33
C HIS A 122 -2.22 6.53 0.06
N ALA A 123 -1.55 6.63 -1.08
CA ALA A 123 -0.66 5.60 -1.59
C ALA A 123 0.49 5.27 -0.62
N THR A 124 1.08 6.28 0.02
CA THR A 124 2.23 6.11 0.92
C THR A 124 1.92 5.20 2.12
N GLN A 125 0.97 5.59 2.97
CA GLN A 125 0.65 4.86 4.19
C GLN A 125 -0.01 3.50 3.91
N ILE A 126 -0.81 3.39 2.84
CA ILE A 126 -1.40 2.10 2.46
C ILE A 126 -0.29 1.13 2.01
N SER A 127 0.72 1.60 1.25
CA SER A 127 1.84 0.74 0.88
C SER A 127 2.65 0.26 2.08
N GLU A 128 2.83 1.11 3.10
CA GLU A 128 3.49 0.72 4.35
C GLU A 128 2.68 -0.36 5.08
N TRP A 129 1.36 -0.28 5.07
CA TRP A 129 0.49 -1.33 5.61
C TRP A 129 0.61 -2.64 4.82
N VAL A 130 0.62 -2.59 3.47
CA VAL A 130 0.79 -3.77 2.61
C VAL A 130 2.13 -4.46 2.89
N ILE A 131 3.22 -3.70 2.92
CA ILE A 131 4.56 -4.23 3.17
C ILE A 131 4.72 -4.69 4.62
N GLY A 132 4.15 -3.95 5.57
CA GLY A 132 4.15 -4.29 6.99
C GLY A 132 3.44 -5.62 7.25
N THR A 133 2.27 -5.85 6.63
CA THR A 133 1.54 -7.12 6.76
C THR A 133 2.23 -8.28 6.07
N TRP A 134 2.88 -8.03 4.93
CA TRP A 134 3.75 -9.01 4.28
C TRP A 134 4.92 -9.43 5.18
N LEU A 135 5.67 -8.48 5.73
CA LEU A 135 6.79 -8.75 6.63
C LEU A 135 6.31 -9.45 7.90
N MET A 136 5.20 -9.00 8.48
CA MET A 136 4.55 -9.62 9.63
C MET A 136 4.24 -11.10 9.36
N ALA A 137 3.76 -11.44 8.16
CA ALA A 137 3.48 -12.82 7.76
C ALA A 137 4.78 -13.64 7.55
N GLN A 138 5.78 -13.10 6.86
CA GLN A 138 7.04 -13.79 6.56
C GLN A 138 7.94 -14.03 7.77
N HIS A 139 7.94 -13.09 8.71
CA HIS A 139 8.74 -13.14 9.92
C HIS A 139 7.96 -13.63 11.14
N HIS A 140 6.73 -14.11 10.94
CA HIS A 140 5.90 -14.72 11.99
C HIS A 140 5.64 -13.81 13.21
N PHE A 141 5.53 -12.50 13.01
CA PHE A 141 5.41 -11.52 14.10
C PHE A 141 4.16 -11.74 14.95
N LEU A 142 3.03 -12.16 14.36
CA LEU A 142 1.82 -12.46 15.14
C LEU A 142 2.04 -13.65 16.09
N ARG A 143 2.76 -14.68 15.64
CA ARG A 143 3.10 -15.84 16.46
C ARG A 143 4.07 -15.45 17.57
N ALA A 144 5.10 -14.68 17.24
CA ALA A 144 6.04 -14.14 18.23
C ALA A 144 5.32 -13.28 19.29
N SER A 145 4.34 -12.46 18.88
CA SER A 145 3.51 -11.66 19.79
C SER A 145 2.69 -12.53 20.76
N MET A 146 2.19 -13.70 20.32
CA MET A 146 1.52 -14.65 21.22
C MET A 146 2.47 -15.19 22.28
N PHE A 147 3.71 -15.55 21.91
CA PHE A 147 4.71 -16.02 22.86
C PHE A 147 5.15 -14.93 23.84
N MET A 148 5.27 -13.68 23.36
CA MET A 148 5.49 -12.53 24.22
C MET A 148 4.40 -12.38 25.29
N LYS A 149 3.11 -12.48 24.91
CA LYS A 149 1.98 -12.44 25.86
C LYS A 149 1.98 -13.59 26.87
N GLN A 150 2.60 -14.72 26.51
CA GLN A 150 2.76 -15.88 27.37
C GLN A 150 4.06 -15.86 28.19
N ALA A 151 4.89 -14.80 28.06
CA ALA A 151 6.24 -14.73 28.62
C ALA A 151 7.10 -15.96 28.26
N ARG A 152 6.93 -16.48 27.04
CA ARG A 152 7.58 -17.71 26.58
C ARG A 152 8.66 -17.41 25.54
N TRP A 153 9.88 -17.87 25.79
CA TRP A 153 10.94 -17.90 24.78
C TRP A 153 10.80 -19.17 23.95
N ALA A 154 10.26 -19.04 22.73
CA ALA A 154 10.09 -20.17 21.84
C ALA A 154 11.43 -20.54 21.17
N PRO A 155 11.77 -21.84 21.09
CA PRO A 155 12.94 -22.30 20.37
C PRO A 155 12.73 -22.18 18.84
N ALA A 156 13.82 -22.13 18.07
CA ALA A 156 13.78 -21.81 16.65
C ALA A 156 12.96 -22.81 15.80
N GLU A 157 12.89 -24.07 16.25
CA GLU A 157 12.18 -25.17 15.60
C GLU A 157 10.65 -24.98 15.60
N GLU A 158 10.13 -24.09 16.45
CA GLU A 158 8.72 -23.70 16.43
C GLU A 158 8.39 -22.66 15.35
N PHE A 159 9.40 -22.12 14.67
CA PHE A 159 9.23 -21.20 13.55
C PHE A 159 9.53 -21.90 12.23
N HIS A 160 8.77 -21.55 11.19
CA HIS A 160 9.20 -21.89 9.85
C HIS A 160 10.34 -20.96 9.43
N PRO A 161 11.30 -21.46 8.63
CA PRO A 161 12.31 -20.59 8.06
C PRO A 161 11.68 -19.45 7.27
N THR A 162 12.08 -18.23 7.60
CA THR A 162 11.69 -17.03 6.87
C THR A 162 12.22 -17.08 5.44
N VAL A 163 11.44 -16.52 4.53
CA VAL A 163 11.84 -16.28 3.14
C VAL A 163 12.09 -14.81 3.01
N ASP A 164 13.31 -14.46 2.61
CA ASP A 164 13.63 -13.09 2.25
C ASP A 164 12.91 -12.70 0.95
N SER A 165 12.69 -11.39 0.79
CA SER A 165 11.94 -10.85 -0.36
C SER A 165 12.68 -10.84 -1.71
N PRO A 166 14.03 -10.81 -1.78
CA PRO A 166 14.73 -10.83 -3.07
C PRO A 166 14.34 -12.00 -3.98
N GLY A 167 13.94 -11.68 -5.21
CA GLY A 167 13.53 -12.65 -6.22
C GLY A 167 12.12 -13.20 -6.06
N LEU A 168 11.36 -12.78 -5.04
CA LEU A 168 9.94 -13.10 -4.90
C LEU A 168 9.08 -12.20 -5.79
N ARG A 169 7.89 -12.67 -6.16
CA ARG A 169 6.98 -11.96 -7.08
C ARG A 169 5.82 -11.30 -6.36
N MET A 170 5.68 -9.99 -6.55
CA MET A 170 4.48 -9.25 -6.16
C MET A 170 3.61 -9.03 -7.41
N GLY A 171 2.43 -9.65 -7.42
CA GLY A 171 1.36 -9.32 -8.36
C GLY A 171 0.48 -8.21 -7.81
N ILE A 172 0.24 -7.17 -8.61
CA ILE A 172 -0.58 -6.03 -8.24
C ILE A 172 -1.81 -5.97 -9.15
N LEU A 173 -2.95 -6.39 -8.60
CA LEU A 173 -4.25 -6.32 -9.26
C LEU A 173 -4.80 -4.90 -9.12
N GLY A 174 -4.51 -4.03 -10.09
CA GLY A 174 -4.91 -2.63 -10.11
C GLY A 174 -3.72 -1.67 -9.97
N TYR A 175 -2.99 -1.43 -11.06
CA TYR A 175 -1.78 -0.59 -11.08
C TYR A 175 -2.03 0.94 -11.12
N GLY A 176 -2.88 1.43 -10.21
CA GLY A 176 -3.09 2.86 -9.93
C GLY A 176 -2.10 3.40 -8.88
N ALA A 177 -2.39 4.54 -8.27
CA ALA A 177 -1.46 5.21 -7.35
C ALA A 177 -1.00 4.35 -6.16
N ILE A 178 -1.91 3.59 -5.53
CA ILE A 178 -1.57 2.64 -4.44
C ILE A 178 -0.66 1.53 -4.96
N GLY A 179 -1.04 0.89 -6.09
CA GLY A 179 -0.28 -0.19 -6.70
C GLY A 179 1.13 0.23 -7.10
N ARG A 180 1.27 1.40 -7.73
CA ARG A 180 2.57 1.99 -8.09
C ARG A 180 3.47 2.23 -6.90
N GLN A 181 2.92 2.71 -5.79
CA GLN A 181 3.71 2.90 -4.58
C GLN A 181 4.07 1.56 -3.91
N CYS A 182 3.17 0.57 -3.93
CA CYS A 182 3.51 -0.79 -3.47
C CYS A 182 4.66 -1.40 -4.30
N ALA A 183 4.61 -1.23 -5.63
CA ALA A 183 5.67 -1.67 -6.53
C ALA A 183 7.02 -1.02 -6.22
N ARG A 184 7.04 0.29 -5.98
CA ARG A 184 8.26 1.02 -5.58
C ARG A 184 8.89 0.42 -4.32
N VAL A 185 8.11 0.22 -3.27
CA VAL A 185 8.63 -0.28 -1.99
C VAL A 185 9.05 -1.75 -2.11
N ALA A 186 8.24 -2.59 -2.77
CA ALA A 186 8.56 -4.01 -2.96
C ALA A 186 9.78 -4.22 -3.86
N SER A 187 9.94 -3.42 -4.93
CA SER A 187 11.12 -3.44 -5.80
C SER A 187 12.39 -3.04 -5.03
N ALA A 188 12.30 -2.05 -4.13
CA ALA A 188 13.42 -1.70 -3.24
C ALA A 188 13.80 -2.84 -2.27
N MET A 189 12.88 -3.77 -1.98
CA MET A 189 13.13 -5.01 -1.23
C MET A 189 13.62 -6.18 -2.10
N GLY A 190 13.84 -5.95 -3.40
CA GLY A 190 14.33 -6.95 -4.36
C GLY A 190 13.25 -7.84 -4.97
N MET A 191 11.96 -7.51 -4.80
CA MET A 191 10.87 -8.27 -5.43
C MET A 191 10.71 -7.91 -6.91
N GLU A 192 10.32 -8.90 -7.71
CA GLU A 192 9.86 -8.72 -9.08
C GLU A 192 8.39 -8.31 -9.09
N ILE A 193 8.03 -7.31 -9.90
CA ILE A 193 6.68 -6.73 -9.91
C ILE A 193 5.92 -7.10 -11.18
N TYR A 194 4.74 -7.69 -11.04
CA TYR A 194 3.79 -7.93 -12.12
C TYR A 194 2.56 -7.04 -11.94
N ALA A 195 2.28 -6.19 -12.92
CA ALA A 195 1.18 -5.24 -12.87
C ALA A 195 -0.01 -5.74 -13.69
N TYR A 196 -1.22 -5.60 -13.15
CA TYR A 196 -2.47 -5.77 -13.90
C TYR A 196 -3.22 -4.45 -14.01
N THR A 197 -3.65 -4.11 -15.23
CA THR A 197 -4.49 -2.95 -15.53
C THR A 197 -5.74 -3.35 -16.30
N ARG A 198 -6.76 -2.50 -16.33
CA ARG A 198 -7.94 -2.78 -17.16
C ARG A 198 -7.61 -2.70 -18.65
N THR A 199 -6.90 -1.65 -19.05
CA THR A 199 -6.48 -1.39 -20.43
C THR A 199 -5.03 -1.79 -20.65
N GLU A 200 -4.71 -2.14 -21.89
CA GLU A 200 -3.33 -2.45 -22.28
C GLU A 200 -2.40 -1.24 -22.12
N ARG A 201 -1.16 -1.50 -21.71
CA ARG A 201 -0.11 -0.50 -21.45
C ARG A 201 1.19 -0.92 -22.14
N SER A 202 1.13 -1.03 -23.47
CA SER A 202 2.21 -1.60 -24.29
C SER A 202 3.38 -0.64 -24.55
N THR A 203 3.16 0.67 -24.49
CA THR A 203 4.21 1.70 -24.70
C THR A 203 4.61 2.40 -23.40
N PRO A 204 5.83 2.99 -23.33
CA PRO A 204 6.23 3.82 -22.18
C PRO A 204 5.25 4.95 -21.89
N GLU A 205 4.74 5.63 -22.92
CA GLU A 205 3.77 6.72 -22.78
C GLU A 205 2.46 6.21 -22.21
N ALA A 206 1.99 5.04 -22.66
CA ALA A 206 0.79 4.43 -22.11
C ALA A 206 0.99 4.05 -20.64
N ARG A 207 2.19 3.69 -20.18
CA ARG A 207 2.46 3.29 -18.79
C ARG A 207 2.57 4.47 -17.81
N ARG A 208 2.70 5.70 -18.31
CA ARG A 208 2.74 6.89 -17.47
C ARG A 208 1.45 7.09 -16.68
N ASP A 209 1.59 7.69 -15.51
CA ASP A 209 0.50 8.11 -14.64
C ASP A 209 0.60 9.62 -14.41
N ASP A 210 -0.40 10.33 -14.90
CA ASP A 210 -0.56 11.78 -14.75
C ASP A 210 -1.45 12.16 -13.56
N SER A 211 -1.91 11.17 -12.80
CA SER A 211 -2.64 11.41 -11.56
C SER A 211 -1.74 11.98 -10.46
N TYR A 212 -2.37 12.57 -9.45
CA TYR A 212 -1.64 13.11 -8.30
C TYR A 212 -0.83 12.01 -7.59
N HIS A 213 0.42 12.30 -7.24
CA HIS A 213 1.24 11.45 -6.38
C HIS A 213 2.13 12.31 -5.49
N MET A 214 2.55 11.78 -4.35
CA MET A 214 3.49 12.49 -3.49
C MET A 214 4.89 12.50 -4.15
N PRO A 215 5.62 13.62 -4.13
CA PRO A 215 6.97 13.67 -4.67
C PRO A 215 7.86 12.57 -4.08
N GLY A 216 8.61 11.87 -4.94
CA GLY A 216 9.50 10.77 -4.54
C GLY A 216 8.80 9.43 -4.25
N THR A 217 7.49 9.33 -4.53
CA THR A 217 6.69 8.11 -4.35
C THR A 217 6.09 7.65 -5.68
N GLY A 218 5.58 6.42 -5.71
CA GLY A 218 4.93 5.82 -6.87
C GLY A 218 5.92 5.40 -7.95
N ASP A 219 5.37 5.28 -9.16
CA ASP A 219 6.06 4.88 -10.38
C ASP A 219 5.47 5.70 -11.53
N PRO A 220 5.70 7.03 -11.57
CA PRO A 220 5.03 7.92 -12.52
C PRO A 220 5.32 7.58 -13.98
N ASP A 221 6.50 7.03 -14.27
CA ASP A 221 6.89 6.61 -15.62
C ASP A 221 6.49 5.17 -15.97
N GLY A 222 6.01 4.39 -14.99
CA GLY A 222 5.56 3.01 -15.22
C GLY A 222 6.70 2.05 -15.62
N VAL A 223 7.89 2.25 -15.04
CA VAL A 223 9.12 1.53 -15.41
C VAL A 223 9.43 0.37 -14.49
N ILE A 224 8.74 0.25 -13.35
CA ILE A 224 9.03 -0.77 -12.33
C ILE A 224 8.52 -2.17 -12.70
N PRO A 225 7.31 -2.36 -13.27
CA PRO A 225 6.82 -3.70 -13.53
C PRO A 225 7.64 -4.42 -14.59
N ALA A 226 8.10 -5.63 -14.24
CA ALA A 226 8.78 -6.53 -15.17
C ALA A 226 7.81 -7.08 -16.23
N ARG A 227 6.52 -7.24 -15.86
CA ARG A 227 5.46 -7.71 -16.75
C ARG A 227 4.17 -6.93 -16.52
N TRP A 228 3.45 -6.71 -17.61
CA TRP A 228 2.16 -6.04 -17.65
C TRP A 228 1.11 -6.99 -18.19
N PHE A 229 0.01 -7.10 -17.46
CA PHE A 229 -1.17 -7.88 -17.81
C PHE A 229 -2.37 -6.93 -17.91
N HIS A 230 -3.35 -7.28 -18.72
CA HIS A 230 -4.54 -6.45 -18.87
C HIS A 230 -5.79 -7.21 -19.29
N GLY A 231 -6.95 -6.60 -19.06
CA GLY A 231 -8.22 -7.10 -19.62
C GLY A 231 -9.45 -6.74 -18.78
N VAL A 232 -10.61 -6.93 -19.41
CA VAL A 232 -11.94 -6.80 -18.81
C VAL A 232 -12.60 -8.18 -18.76
N GLY A 233 -12.25 -8.99 -17.78
CA GLY A 233 -12.86 -10.32 -17.63
C GLY A 233 -12.07 -11.27 -16.74
N ARG A 234 -12.71 -12.36 -16.34
CA ARG A 234 -12.10 -13.38 -15.47
C ARG A 234 -10.93 -14.10 -16.11
N GLU A 235 -10.97 -14.38 -17.41
CA GLU A 235 -9.89 -15.07 -18.12
C GLU A 235 -8.56 -14.30 -18.06
N ALA A 236 -8.60 -12.99 -18.31
CA ALA A 236 -7.43 -12.13 -18.21
C ALA A 236 -6.86 -12.08 -16.77
N VAL A 237 -7.74 -12.02 -15.78
CA VAL A 237 -7.34 -12.08 -14.36
C VAL A 237 -6.75 -13.46 -14.04
N ASN A 238 -7.33 -14.55 -14.54
CA ASN A 238 -6.83 -15.91 -14.36
C ASN A 238 -5.42 -16.06 -14.94
N GLU A 239 -5.17 -15.51 -16.14
CA GLU A 239 -3.82 -15.49 -16.74
C GLU A 239 -2.83 -14.79 -15.82
N PHE A 240 -3.19 -13.63 -15.28
CA PHE A 240 -2.34 -12.88 -14.34
C PHE A 240 -2.11 -13.62 -13.01
N LEU A 241 -3.13 -14.25 -12.44
CA LEU A 241 -3.01 -15.01 -11.19
C LEU A 241 -2.19 -16.29 -11.36
N ALA A 242 -2.14 -16.85 -12.57
CA ALA A 242 -1.36 -18.05 -12.88
C ALA A 242 0.18 -17.81 -12.91
N GLN A 243 0.65 -16.59 -12.63
CA GLN A 243 2.04 -16.18 -12.83
C GLN A 243 2.96 -16.45 -11.62
N ASP A 244 2.61 -17.43 -10.78
CA ASP A 244 3.39 -17.84 -9.61
C ASP A 244 3.76 -16.68 -8.69
N LEU A 245 2.72 -16.04 -8.13
CA LEU A 245 2.83 -14.88 -7.27
C LEU A 245 3.14 -15.30 -5.84
N ASP A 246 4.09 -14.63 -5.17
CA ASP A 246 4.32 -14.82 -3.74
C ASP A 246 3.40 -13.92 -2.90
N LEU A 247 3.11 -12.73 -3.42
CA LEU A 247 2.25 -11.72 -2.82
C LEU A 247 1.29 -11.16 -3.88
N LEU A 248 -0.01 -11.29 -3.65
CA LEU A 248 -1.05 -10.64 -4.43
C LEU A 248 -1.57 -9.41 -3.68
N VAL A 249 -1.46 -8.22 -4.27
CA VAL A 249 -2.05 -6.98 -3.79
C VAL A 249 -3.30 -6.68 -4.60
N VAL A 250 -4.44 -6.56 -3.94
CA VAL A 250 -5.73 -6.20 -4.55
C VAL A 250 -5.99 -4.72 -4.33
N SER A 251 -5.93 -3.95 -5.42
CA SER A 251 -6.06 -2.50 -5.45
C SER A 251 -6.96 -1.98 -6.59
N VAL A 252 -7.86 -2.82 -7.11
CA VAL A 252 -8.91 -2.41 -8.07
C VAL A 252 -10.11 -1.77 -7.36
N PRO A 253 -10.84 -0.83 -8.00
CA PRO A 253 -12.10 -0.32 -7.44
C PRO A 253 -13.17 -1.42 -7.38
N LEU A 254 -14.18 -1.25 -6.53
CA LEU A 254 -15.38 -2.11 -6.52
C LEU A 254 -16.39 -1.62 -7.56
N THR A 255 -16.72 -2.49 -8.50
CA THR A 255 -17.67 -2.28 -9.59
C THR A 255 -18.40 -3.60 -9.81
N ASP A 256 -19.44 -3.62 -10.65
CA ASP A 256 -20.09 -4.88 -11.04
C ASP A 256 -19.11 -5.89 -11.66
N ALA A 257 -18.08 -5.40 -12.37
CA ALA A 257 -17.06 -6.24 -13.00
C ALA A 257 -16.00 -6.79 -12.03
N THR A 258 -15.80 -6.15 -10.86
CA THR A 258 -14.78 -6.53 -9.87
C THR A 258 -15.36 -7.13 -8.60
N ARG A 259 -16.69 -7.16 -8.47
CA ARG A 259 -17.38 -7.84 -7.37
C ARG A 259 -17.14 -9.36 -7.44
N ASN A 260 -16.75 -9.94 -6.30
CA ASN A 260 -16.37 -11.35 -6.17
C ASN A 260 -15.36 -11.80 -7.23
N LEU A 261 -14.46 -10.90 -7.63
CA LEU A 261 -13.44 -11.19 -8.63
C LEU A 261 -12.52 -12.33 -8.19
N LEU A 262 -12.18 -12.38 -6.90
CA LEU A 262 -11.46 -13.51 -6.30
C LEU A 262 -12.46 -14.46 -5.63
N GLY A 263 -12.81 -15.53 -6.34
CA GLY A 263 -13.63 -16.64 -5.84
C GLY A 263 -12.87 -17.97 -5.81
N PRO A 264 -13.57 -19.11 -5.65
CA PRO A 264 -12.95 -20.43 -5.53
C PRO A 264 -11.98 -20.77 -6.67
N GLU A 265 -12.39 -20.49 -7.92
CA GLU A 265 -11.58 -20.72 -9.11
C GLU A 265 -10.24 -19.94 -9.07
N GLN A 266 -10.28 -18.67 -8.67
CA GLN A 266 -9.10 -17.82 -8.61
C GLN A 266 -8.14 -18.28 -7.52
N PHE A 267 -8.66 -18.77 -6.38
CA PHE A 267 -7.83 -19.37 -5.34
C PHE A 267 -7.22 -20.71 -5.77
N ASP A 268 -7.95 -21.54 -6.53
CA ASP A 268 -7.40 -22.76 -7.13
C ASP A 268 -6.26 -22.47 -8.12
N ILE A 269 -6.32 -21.35 -8.84
CA ILE A 269 -5.23 -20.91 -9.73
C ILE A 269 -4.00 -20.50 -8.90
N LEU A 270 -4.20 -19.69 -7.86
CA LEU A 270 -3.14 -19.28 -6.94
C LEU A 270 -2.50 -20.48 -6.22
N ASP A 271 -3.27 -21.55 -5.97
CA ASP A 271 -2.77 -22.79 -5.37
C ASP A 271 -1.77 -23.53 -6.28
N LYS A 272 -2.04 -23.53 -7.59
CA LYS A 272 -1.33 -24.29 -8.64
C LYS A 272 -0.10 -23.58 -9.19
N GLY A 273 0.04 -22.26 -8.99
CA GLY A 273 1.08 -21.43 -9.59
C GLY A 273 2.53 -21.82 -9.24
N HIS A 274 2.76 -22.62 -8.19
CA HIS A 274 4.06 -22.72 -7.52
C HIS A 274 5.10 -23.69 -8.11
N LEU A 275 5.18 -23.78 -9.44
CA LEU A 275 6.22 -24.51 -10.16
C LEU A 275 7.25 -23.54 -10.77
N SER A 276 7.89 -22.68 -9.96
CA SER A 276 9.01 -21.90 -10.49
C SER A 276 10.08 -21.54 -9.45
N GLU A 277 11.05 -20.78 -9.93
CA GLU A 277 12.45 -21.09 -9.78
C GLU A 277 13.16 -19.86 -9.11
N ALA A 278 13.55 -19.90 -7.80
CA ALA A 278 14.25 -18.85 -6.96
C ALA A 278 15.80 -18.60 -6.99
N PHE A 279 16.23 -17.33 -7.13
CA PHE A 279 17.52 -16.71 -7.53
C PHE A 279 18.86 -16.99 -6.74
N TYR A 280 19.09 -18.13 -6.10
CA TYR A 280 20.36 -18.36 -5.38
C TYR A 280 21.30 -19.40 -6.03
N PRO A 281 22.53 -19.04 -6.46
CA PRO A 281 23.53 -20.01 -6.88
C PRO A 281 24.00 -20.85 -5.68
N LYS A 282 24.02 -22.17 -5.82
CA LYS A 282 24.65 -23.05 -4.82
C LYS A 282 26.14 -22.73 -4.76
N ASN A 283 26.64 -22.36 -3.59
CA ASN A 283 28.07 -22.46 -3.31
C ASN A 283 28.45 -23.94 -3.43
N GLY A 284 29.36 -24.25 -4.35
CA GLY A 284 29.88 -25.59 -4.55
C GLY A 284 30.68 -26.03 -3.33
N ASN A 285 30.05 -26.78 -2.43
CA ASN A 285 30.79 -27.65 -1.54
C ASN A 285 31.20 -28.88 -2.34
N GLY A 286 32.47 -28.87 -2.76
CA GLY A 286 33.15 -30.05 -3.27
C GLY A 286 33.00 -31.20 -2.27
N ALA A 287 32.76 -32.38 -2.81
CA ALA A 287 32.83 -33.62 -2.08
C ALA A 287 34.23 -33.76 -1.46
N HIS A 288 34.34 -33.62 -0.15
CA HIS A 288 35.43 -34.25 0.57
C HIS A 288 35.02 -35.70 0.84
N THR A 289 35.38 -36.58 -0.10
CA THR A 289 35.48 -38.00 0.18
C THR A 289 36.61 -38.20 1.19
N HIS A 290 36.26 -38.42 2.45
CA HIS A 290 37.21 -39.00 3.39
C HIS A 290 37.40 -40.47 3.05
N ASP A 291 38.42 -40.72 2.25
CA ASP A 291 39.01 -42.04 2.05
C ASP A 291 39.68 -42.47 3.36
N HIS A 292 39.14 -43.53 3.97
CA HIS A 292 39.77 -44.19 5.11
C HIS A 292 40.87 -45.11 4.60
N THR A 293 42.10 -44.60 4.59
CA THR A 293 43.29 -45.47 4.57
C THR A 293 44.16 -45.28 5.81
N ASN A 294 44.61 -46.43 6.27
CA ASN A 294 45.20 -46.79 7.55
C ASN A 294 46.59 -46.17 7.76
N GLY A 295 46.87 -45.64 8.96
CA GLY A 295 48.19 -45.14 9.35
C GLY A 295 48.36 -45.09 10.86
N LYS A 296 49.15 -46.03 11.39
CA LYS A 296 49.46 -46.26 12.81
C LYS A 296 50.30 -45.14 13.45
N ASN A 297 50.33 -45.18 14.80
CA ASN A 297 51.15 -44.47 15.80
C ASN A 297 50.37 -43.35 16.52
N GLY A 298 50.27 -43.25 17.83
CA GLY A 298 50.86 -43.99 18.94
C GLY A 298 50.84 -43.08 20.18
N ASN A 299 50.25 -43.59 21.27
CA ASN A 299 50.52 -43.29 22.69
C ASN A 299 50.15 -41.90 23.30
N GLY A 300 49.48 -41.91 24.47
CA GLY A 300 49.54 -40.83 25.46
C GLY A 300 48.26 -40.51 26.25
N ASN A 301 48.18 -41.03 27.49
CA ASN A 301 47.22 -40.70 28.56
C ASN A 301 46.98 -39.20 28.81
N HIS A 302 45.77 -38.79 29.21
CA HIS A 302 45.41 -38.49 30.62
C HIS A 302 43.98 -37.93 30.80
N ALA A 303 43.45 -38.15 32.01
CA ALA A 303 42.08 -38.00 32.45
C ALA A 303 41.72 -36.62 33.04
N ASN A 304 40.40 -36.38 33.12
CA ASN A 304 39.60 -35.66 34.12
C ASN A 304 39.98 -34.26 34.63
N GLY A 305 38.95 -33.39 34.69
CA GLY A 305 38.95 -32.22 35.57
C GLY A 305 37.65 -31.41 35.52
N HIS A 306 36.73 -31.69 36.45
CA HIS A 306 35.63 -30.81 36.84
C HIS A 306 36.15 -29.47 37.40
N GLY A 307 35.40 -28.38 37.22
CA GLY A 307 35.64 -27.11 37.90
C GLY A 307 34.48 -26.13 37.76
N ASN A 308 33.60 -26.14 38.76
CA ASN A 308 32.51 -25.21 39.00
C ASN A 308 33.07 -23.85 39.49
N GLY A 309 32.44 -22.73 39.13
CA GLY A 309 32.92 -21.39 39.50
C GLY A 309 31.84 -20.32 39.39
N SER A 310 31.03 -20.22 40.43
CA SER A 310 30.07 -19.17 40.75
C SER A 310 30.71 -17.77 40.89
N ASN A 311 30.01 -16.71 40.47
CA ASN A 311 30.01 -15.44 41.22
C ASN A 311 28.82 -14.52 40.86
N GLY A 312 27.87 -14.41 41.79
CA GLY A 312 27.82 -13.27 42.71
C GLY A 312 27.49 -11.87 42.17
N ASN A 313 26.24 -11.47 42.40
CA ASN A 313 25.66 -10.11 42.37
C ASN A 313 26.55 -8.93 42.79
N GLY A 314 26.35 -7.78 42.13
CA GLY A 314 26.79 -6.47 42.59
C GLY A 314 25.90 -5.33 42.05
N LYS A 315 25.14 -4.71 42.96
CA LYS A 315 24.20 -3.59 42.83
C LYS A 315 24.60 -2.41 41.94
N LEU A 316 23.58 -1.84 41.31
CA LEU A 316 23.49 -0.48 40.76
C LEU A 316 23.35 0.57 41.89
N THR A 317 24.05 1.70 41.75
CA THR A 317 23.65 3.00 42.33
C THR A 317 24.12 4.14 41.43
N ASP A 318 23.24 5.14 41.29
CA ASP A 318 23.36 6.38 40.50
C ASP A 318 24.48 7.33 40.95
N GLY A 319 24.89 8.22 40.04
CA GLY A 319 25.76 9.36 40.35
C GLY A 319 25.96 10.35 39.20
N HIS A 320 25.45 11.55 39.39
CA HIS A 320 25.42 12.70 38.48
C HIS A 320 26.77 13.33 38.10
N ALA A 321 26.78 13.90 36.89
CA ALA A 321 27.25 15.24 36.47
C ALA A 321 28.75 15.61 36.26
N ASN A 322 28.91 16.30 35.12
CA ASN A 322 29.79 17.44 34.80
C ASN A 322 31.28 17.22 34.48
N GLY A 323 31.70 17.76 33.33
CA GLY A 323 33.12 17.95 32.99
C GLY A 323 33.37 18.31 31.53
N THR A 324 33.61 19.60 31.29
CA THR A 324 33.88 20.34 30.06
C THR A 324 35.25 20.09 29.39
N ASN A 325 35.37 20.60 28.14
CA ASN A 325 36.56 20.90 27.32
C ASN A 325 37.18 19.72 26.56
N GLY A 326 37.61 19.81 25.30
CA GLY A 326 37.89 20.93 24.40
C GLY A 326 38.97 20.47 23.40
N ASN A 327 39.05 21.15 22.24
CA ASN A 327 39.97 20.94 21.11
C ASN A 327 39.61 19.77 20.18
N GLY A 328 39.38 19.94 18.87
CA GLY A 328 39.89 20.95 17.95
C GLY A 328 41.10 20.39 17.21
N GLN A 329 40.87 19.78 16.05
CA GLN A 329 41.89 19.69 15.00
C GLN A 329 41.25 19.45 13.63
N GLN A 330 41.28 20.50 12.82
CA GLN A 330 41.21 20.45 11.37
C GLN A 330 42.48 19.77 10.85
N HIS A 331 42.35 18.93 9.83
CA HIS A 331 43.40 18.74 8.85
C HIS A 331 42.78 18.69 7.44
N THR A 332 43.14 19.71 6.67
CA THR A 332 43.00 19.81 5.23
C THR A 332 44.13 19.03 4.56
N THR A 333 43.88 18.42 3.39
CA THR A 333 44.41 18.83 2.07
C THR A 333 44.44 17.67 1.06
N ASN A 334 44.04 18.02 -0.16
CA ASN A 334 44.48 17.57 -1.50
C ASN A 334 44.46 16.06 -1.79
N GLY A 335 43.72 15.55 -2.79
CA GLY A 335 43.40 16.11 -4.10
C GLY A 335 44.07 15.23 -5.15
N HIS A 336 43.30 14.57 -6.03
CA HIS A 336 43.75 14.12 -7.34
C HIS A 336 42.53 13.97 -8.26
N VAL A 337 42.49 14.85 -9.26
CA VAL A 337 41.64 14.78 -10.44
C VAL A 337 42.37 13.90 -11.45
N ASN A 338 41.68 12.93 -12.05
CA ASN A 338 42.00 12.51 -13.40
C ASN A 338 40.73 11.97 -14.08
N GLY A 339 40.27 12.71 -15.08
CA GLY A 339 39.37 12.16 -16.09
C GLY A 339 40.19 11.58 -17.24
N ASN A 340 39.79 10.44 -17.78
CA ASN A 340 39.56 10.34 -19.21
C ASN A 340 38.69 9.12 -19.56
N THR A 341 37.85 9.35 -20.56
CA THR A 341 36.92 8.44 -21.23
C THR A 341 37.61 7.32 -22.00
N THR A 342 36.99 6.13 -22.09
CA THR A 342 36.49 5.52 -23.35
C THR A 342 35.91 4.13 -23.14
N SER A 343 34.88 3.85 -23.94
CA SER A 343 34.11 2.63 -24.14
C SER A 343 34.93 1.40 -24.56
N ASN A 344 34.52 0.21 -24.14
CA ASN A 344 34.17 -0.88 -25.06
C ASN A 344 33.43 -2.01 -24.33
N GLY A 345 32.30 -2.39 -24.90
CA GLY A 345 31.50 -3.51 -24.43
C GLY A 345 32.05 -4.86 -24.90
N THR A 346 31.92 -5.85 -24.05
CA THR A 346 31.82 -7.26 -24.43
C THR A 346 30.85 -7.92 -23.45
N ALA A 347 29.67 -8.27 -23.96
CA ALA A 347 28.66 -9.04 -23.24
C ALA A 347 29.21 -10.45 -23.01
N ALA A 348 29.52 -10.79 -21.75
CA ALA A 348 29.83 -12.15 -21.36
C ALA A 348 28.52 -12.92 -21.20
N VAL A 349 28.25 -13.82 -22.16
CA VAL A 349 27.18 -14.82 -22.08
C VAL A 349 27.55 -15.82 -20.99
N ALA A 350 26.90 -15.73 -19.83
CA ALA A 350 27.05 -16.68 -18.75
C ALA A 350 26.12 -17.88 -18.98
N THR A 351 26.73 -19.03 -19.30
CA THR A 351 26.07 -20.33 -19.43
C THR A 351 25.54 -20.77 -18.05
N ALA A 352 24.22 -20.92 -17.93
CA ALA A 352 23.54 -21.23 -16.67
C ALA A 352 23.82 -22.68 -16.20
N ALA A 353 24.41 -22.82 -15.01
CA ALA A 353 24.54 -24.10 -14.31
C ALA A 353 23.20 -24.50 -13.64
N LYS A 354 22.78 -25.75 -13.87
CA LYS A 354 21.53 -26.33 -13.32
C LYS A 354 21.58 -26.40 -11.79
N THR A 355 20.60 -25.79 -11.13
CA THR A 355 20.50 -25.72 -9.66
C THR A 355 19.09 -26.10 -9.18
N THR A 356 18.98 -26.98 -8.17
CA THR A 356 17.72 -27.54 -7.62
C THR A 356 17.12 -26.67 -6.50
N ARG A 357 15.77 -26.51 -6.47
CA ARG A 357 15.00 -25.62 -5.58
C ARG A 357 13.96 -26.38 -4.73
N HIS A 358 13.52 -25.81 -3.59
CA HIS A 358 12.51 -26.40 -2.70
C HIS A 358 11.10 -25.89 -3.05
N GLY A 359 10.21 -26.78 -3.49
CA GLY A 359 8.81 -26.47 -3.79
C GLY A 359 7.96 -26.18 -2.54
N GLY A 360 6.87 -25.42 -2.71
CA GLY A 360 5.75 -25.42 -1.76
C GLY A 360 5.41 -24.11 -1.02
N LYS A 361 5.53 -22.93 -1.64
CA LYS A 361 5.18 -21.66 -1.00
C LYS A 361 3.93 -21.04 -1.63
N LYS A 362 2.80 -21.13 -0.92
CA LYS A 362 1.51 -20.57 -1.32
C LYS A 362 1.53 -19.03 -1.36
N THR A 363 0.68 -18.44 -2.22
CA THR A 363 0.47 -16.99 -2.35
C THR A 363 -0.06 -16.38 -1.04
N PHE A 364 0.44 -15.19 -0.65
CA PHE A 364 -0.19 -14.35 0.37
C PHE A 364 -1.08 -13.28 -0.28
N VAL A 365 -2.31 -13.11 0.19
CA VAL A 365 -3.27 -12.16 -0.42
C VAL A 365 -3.44 -10.94 0.46
N CYS A 366 -3.34 -9.75 -0.11
CA CYS A 366 -3.48 -8.48 0.59
C CYS A 366 -4.61 -7.66 -0.06
N ASN A 367 -5.72 -7.46 0.65
CA ASN A 367 -6.84 -6.66 0.18
C ASN A 367 -6.90 -5.32 0.92
N ILE A 368 -6.61 -4.26 0.18
CA ILE A 368 -6.65 -2.86 0.64
C ILE A 368 -7.65 -2.01 -0.17
N ALA A 369 -8.47 -2.67 -0.99
CA ALA A 369 -9.40 -2.02 -1.90
C ALA A 369 -10.81 -1.91 -1.30
N ARG A 370 -11.61 -2.97 -1.46
CA ARG A 370 -12.96 -3.11 -0.92
C ARG A 370 -13.23 -4.58 -0.60
N GLY A 371 -14.05 -4.84 0.43
CA GLY A 371 -14.39 -6.19 0.86
C GLY A 371 -15.03 -7.04 -0.24
N GLY A 372 -16.05 -6.51 -0.91
CA GLY A 372 -16.83 -7.23 -1.93
C GLY A 372 -16.08 -7.62 -3.21
N ILE A 373 -14.77 -7.36 -3.30
CA ILE A 373 -13.92 -7.87 -4.40
C ILE A 373 -13.54 -9.34 -4.16
N ILE A 374 -13.47 -9.76 -2.91
CA ILE A 374 -13.15 -11.14 -2.52
C ILE A 374 -14.43 -11.81 -2.03
N ASP A 375 -14.69 -13.01 -2.55
CA ASP A 375 -15.70 -13.89 -1.97
C ASP A 375 -15.23 -14.35 -0.59
N THR A 376 -15.84 -13.79 0.46
CA THR A 376 -15.49 -14.08 1.85
C THR A 376 -15.67 -15.56 2.21
N ALA A 377 -16.68 -16.24 1.65
CA ALA A 377 -16.90 -17.65 1.93
C ALA A 377 -15.78 -18.50 1.33
N ALA A 378 -15.42 -18.24 0.07
CA ALA A 378 -14.29 -18.87 -0.58
C ALA A 378 -12.98 -18.61 0.19
N LEU A 379 -12.75 -17.36 0.64
CA LEU A 379 -11.56 -17.02 1.43
C LEU A 379 -11.47 -17.84 2.73
N LEU A 380 -12.58 -18.04 3.43
CA LEU A 380 -12.61 -18.84 4.66
C LEU A 380 -12.29 -20.32 4.40
N GLU A 381 -12.77 -20.87 3.29
CA GLU A 381 -12.45 -22.24 2.88
C GLU A 381 -10.97 -22.42 2.58
N VAL A 382 -10.38 -21.52 1.79
CA VAL A 382 -9.00 -21.64 1.31
C VAL A 382 -7.94 -21.25 2.34
N THR A 383 -8.34 -20.52 3.39
CA THR A 383 -7.47 -20.24 4.54
C THR A 383 -7.55 -21.35 5.58
N SER A 384 -8.65 -22.12 5.60
CA SER A 384 -8.85 -23.24 6.53
C SER A 384 -8.07 -24.49 6.09
N PRO A 385 -7.33 -25.15 6.99
CA PRO A 385 -6.49 -26.27 6.59
C PRO A 385 -7.18 -27.54 6.08
N THR A 386 -8.48 -27.72 6.34
CA THR A 386 -9.20 -28.99 6.06
C THR A 386 -10.56 -28.80 5.39
N GLY A 387 -10.94 -27.60 4.95
CA GLY A 387 -12.30 -27.34 4.45
C GLY A 387 -13.41 -27.65 5.47
N LYS A 388 -13.06 -27.82 6.76
CA LYS A 388 -13.98 -28.04 7.89
C LYS A 388 -13.57 -27.16 9.06
N ALA A 389 -14.57 -26.71 9.82
CA ALA A 389 -14.44 -25.80 10.94
C ALA A 389 -13.37 -26.27 11.96
N TYR A 390 -12.42 -25.37 12.25
CA TYR A 390 -11.35 -25.58 13.22
C TYR A 390 -11.91 -25.84 14.62
N THR A 391 -11.57 -26.98 15.22
CA THR A 391 -11.78 -27.22 16.64
C THR A 391 -10.51 -26.84 17.40
N THR A 392 -10.62 -25.89 18.31
CA THR A 392 -9.53 -25.46 19.19
C THR A 392 -9.17 -26.60 20.14
N SER A 393 -8.15 -27.40 19.82
CA SER A 393 -7.52 -28.30 20.78
C SER A 393 -6.23 -27.66 21.32
N PRO A 394 -6.15 -27.33 22.61
CA PRO A 394 -5.01 -26.64 23.20
C PRO A 394 -3.76 -27.52 23.39
N ASN A 395 -3.74 -28.77 22.89
CA ASN A 395 -2.73 -29.75 23.28
C ASN A 395 -2.14 -30.60 22.14
N ARG A 396 -2.15 -30.14 20.88
CA ARG A 396 -1.46 -30.85 19.79
C ARG A 396 -0.04 -30.29 19.59
N SER A 397 0.96 -31.08 19.96
CA SER A 397 2.41 -30.82 19.81
C SER A 397 2.94 -30.98 18.38
N THR A 398 2.08 -31.01 17.36
CA THR A 398 2.50 -31.11 15.95
C THR A 398 2.43 -29.73 15.30
N CYS A 399 3.59 -29.07 15.23
CA CYS A 399 3.80 -27.68 14.82
C CYS A 399 3.74 -27.42 13.30
N GLN A 400 2.90 -28.14 12.56
CA GLN A 400 2.62 -27.78 11.17
C GLN A 400 1.26 -27.09 11.14
N PRO A 401 1.18 -25.77 10.86
CA PRO A 401 -0.05 -25.22 10.33
C PRO A 401 -0.27 -25.95 9.02
N GLU A 402 -1.24 -26.87 9.00
CA GLU A 402 -1.76 -27.41 7.77
C GLU A 402 -2.12 -26.18 6.90
N ARG A 403 -1.42 -26.03 5.77
CA ARG A 403 -1.52 -24.81 4.96
C ARG A 403 -2.80 -24.92 4.14
N GLY A 404 -3.62 -23.88 4.18
CA GLY A 404 -4.69 -23.72 3.21
C GLY A 404 -4.15 -23.57 1.78
N GLN A 405 -5.05 -23.45 0.80
CA GLN A 405 -4.65 -23.25 -0.60
C GLN A 405 -3.83 -21.96 -0.80
N ILE A 406 -4.05 -20.96 0.07
CA ILE A 406 -3.21 -19.77 0.16
C ILE A 406 -2.41 -19.76 1.47
N ARG A 407 -1.31 -19.01 1.51
CA ARG A 407 -0.48 -18.86 2.71
C ARG A 407 -1.21 -18.14 3.85
N GLY A 408 -2.09 -17.22 3.49
CA GLY A 408 -2.83 -16.37 4.40
C GLY A 408 -3.33 -15.12 3.69
N ALA A 409 -4.03 -14.28 4.44
CA ALA A 409 -4.52 -13.01 3.93
C ALA A 409 -4.37 -11.86 4.93
N ALA A 410 -4.13 -10.66 4.42
CA ALA A 410 -4.27 -9.40 5.15
C ALA A 410 -5.44 -8.61 4.57
N LEU A 411 -6.39 -8.22 5.40
CA LEU A 411 -7.61 -7.52 5.03
C LEU A 411 -7.71 -6.22 5.82
N ASP A 412 -7.61 -5.08 5.16
CA ASP A 412 -8.03 -3.80 5.78
C ASP A 412 -9.51 -3.50 5.51
N VAL A 413 -10.15 -4.27 4.62
CA VAL A 413 -11.53 -4.10 4.17
C VAL A 413 -12.26 -5.43 4.17
N THR A 414 -13.55 -5.42 4.49
CA THR A 414 -14.41 -6.61 4.57
C THR A 414 -15.81 -6.30 4.03
N GLU A 415 -16.64 -7.32 3.82
CA GLU A 415 -18.06 -7.13 3.53
C GLU A 415 -18.85 -8.10 4.42
N PRO A 416 -19.71 -7.61 5.33
CA PRO A 416 -20.06 -6.20 5.59
C PRO A 416 -19.01 -5.43 6.41
N GLU A 417 -19.15 -4.10 6.47
CA GLU A 417 -18.40 -3.18 7.32
C GLU A 417 -19.37 -2.28 8.14
N PRO A 418 -19.20 -2.14 9.48
CA PRO A 418 -18.22 -2.82 10.34
C PRO A 418 -18.42 -4.34 10.40
N LEU A 419 -17.33 -5.10 10.55
CA LEU A 419 -17.38 -6.55 10.60
C LEU A 419 -18.10 -7.04 11.89
N PRO A 420 -19.19 -7.83 11.81
CA PRO A 420 -19.93 -8.31 12.97
C PRO A 420 -19.06 -9.09 13.95
N ARG A 421 -19.34 -8.98 15.25
CA ARG A 421 -18.51 -9.56 16.33
C ARG A 421 -18.38 -11.09 16.24
N ASP A 422 -19.42 -11.75 15.75
CA ASP A 422 -19.51 -13.20 15.60
C ASP A 422 -19.03 -13.70 14.23
N HIS A 423 -18.64 -12.80 13.32
CA HIS A 423 -18.22 -13.15 11.97
C HIS A 423 -17.02 -14.11 11.96
N PRO A 424 -17.04 -15.19 11.15
CA PRO A 424 -16.00 -16.22 11.15
C PRO A 424 -14.60 -15.74 10.80
N LEU A 425 -14.48 -14.68 9.98
CA LEU A 425 -13.18 -14.06 9.63
C LEU A 425 -12.33 -13.70 10.86
N TRP A 426 -12.93 -13.31 11.99
CA TRP A 426 -12.20 -13.03 13.23
C TRP A 426 -11.39 -14.21 13.77
N ARG A 427 -11.78 -15.43 13.41
CA ARG A 427 -11.16 -16.68 13.87
C ARG A 427 -10.48 -17.43 12.73
N ALA A 428 -10.47 -16.87 11.52
CA ALA A 428 -9.87 -17.51 10.37
C ALA A 428 -8.35 -17.64 10.56
N PRO A 429 -7.78 -18.85 10.37
CA PRO A 429 -6.35 -19.05 10.53
C PRO A 429 -5.57 -18.30 9.45
N ASN A 430 -4.42 -17.73 9.82
CA ASN A 430 -3.54 -16.98 8.92
C ASN A 430 -4.21 -15.79 8.22
N VAL A 431 -5.30 -15.25 8.79
CA VAL A 431 -5.93 -14.01 8.35
C VAL A 431 -5.63 -12.91 9.37
N PHE A 432 -5.18 -11.77 8.88
CA PHE A 432 -4.97 -10.56 9.65
C PHE A 432 -5.95 -9.48 9.20
N ILE A 433 -6.64 -8.85 10.15
CA ILE A 433 -7.71 -7.88 9.85
C ILE A 433 -7.40 -6.57 10.57
N THR A 434 -7.48 -5.46 9.84
CA THR A 434 -7.54 -4.12 10.42
C THR A 434 -8.84 -3.43 10.03
N PRO A 435 -9.39 -2.54 10.87
CA PRO A 435 -10.74 -2.01 10.70
C PRO A 435 -10.79 -0.82 9.73
N HIS A 436 -10.33 -1.00 8.49
CA HIS A 436 -10.34 0.03 7.44
C HIS A 436 -9.59 1.30 7.84
N VAL A 437 -8.33 1.12 8.26
CA VAL A 437 -7.48 2.17 8.85
C VAL A 437 -6.14 2.36 8.13
N SER A 438 -5.83 1.57 7.10
CA SER A 438 -4.56 1.69 6.36
C SER A 438 -4.35 3.08 5.75
N TRP A 439 -5.44 3.82 5.53
CA TRP A 439 -5.41 5.18 4.97
C TRP A 439 -5.11 6.28 6.00
N ILE A 440 -5.22 6.01 7.31
CA ILE A 440 -5.16 7.05 8.35
C ILE A 440 -3.72 7.55 8.52
N THR A 441 -3.53 8.86 8.40
CA THR A 441 -2.24 9.53 8.60
C THR A 441 -2.47 10.97 9.08
N PRO A 442 -1.60 11.54 9.95
CA PRO A 442 -1.69 12.95 10.32
C PRO A 442 -1.56 13.89 9.10
N CYS A 443 -0.91 13.44 8.02
CA CYS A 443 -0.71 14.22 6.80
C CYS A 443 -1.95 14.29 5.89
N TYR A 444 -3.04 13.61 6.23
CA TYR A 444 -4.18 13.39 5.32
C TYR A 444 -4.78 14.71 4.83
N TRP A 445 -5.09 15.62 5.77
CA TRP A 445 -5.71 16.90 5.46
C TRP A 445 -4.76 17.82 4.68
N ASP A 446 -3.46 17.81 4.99
CA ASP A 446 -2.48 18.60 4.22
C ASP A 446 -2.38 18.13 2.77
N ARG A 447 -2.39 16.82 2.54
CA ARG A 447 -2.34 16.27 1.18
C ARG A 447 -3.62 16.58 0.39
N LEU A 448 -4.77 16.59 1.07
CA LEU A 448 -6.04 17.00 0.49
C LEU A 448 -6.07 18.48 0.06
N LEU A 449 -5.53 19.37 0.90
CA LEU A 449 -5.44 20.78 0.54
C LEU A 449 -4.45 20.99 -0.62
N ARG A 450 -3.33 20.26 -0.64
CA ARG A 450 -2.36 20.32 -1.75
C ARG A 450 -2.96 19.93 -3.10
N ILE A 451 -3.76 18.87 -3.18
CA ILE A 451 -4.41 18.50 -4.45
C ILE A 451 -5.45 19.55 -4.86
N LEU A 452 -6.18 20.13 -3.90
CA LEU A 452 -7.11 21.23 -4.18
C LEU A 452 -6.37 22.45 -4.73
N GLU A 453 -5.29 22.90 -4.08
CA GLU A 453 -4.43 23.99 -4.56
C GLU A 453 -3.96 23.76 -6.00
N GLU A 454 -3.49 22.55 -6.28
CA GLU A 454 -2.97 22.16 -7.59
C GLU A 454 -4.07 22.16 -8.68
N ASN A 455 -5.30 21.81 -8.30
CA ASN A 455 -6.47 21.91 -9.18
C ASN A 455 -6.99 23.35 -9.32
N LEU A 456 -6.91 24.19 -8.30
CA LEU A 456 -7.24 25.62 -8.39
C LEU A 456 -6.28 26.34 -9.36
N ASP A 457 -4.98 26.03 -9.28
CA ASP A 457 -4.00 26.51 -10.26
C ASP A 457 -4.32 26.05 -11.68
N ARG A 458 -4.71 24.78 -11.87
CA ARG A 458 -5.13 24.26 -13.19
C ARG A 458 -6.38 24.95 -13.71
N LEU A 459 -7.39 25.17 -12.88
CA LEU A 459 -8.61 25.89 -13.24
C LEU A 459 -8.27 27.31 -13.70
N ARG A 460 -7.46 28.05 -12.93
CA ARG A 460 -7.01 29.41 -13.27
C ARG A 460 -6.27 29.44 -14.60
N ASP A 461 -5.40 28.46 -14.84
CA ASP A 461 -4.52 28.42 -16.02
C ASP A 461 -5.16 27.72 -17.23
N GLY A 462 -6.39 27.20 -17.12
CA GLY A 462 -7.04 26.41 -18.16
C GLY A 462 -6.33 25.08 -18.48
N ARG A 463 -5.57 24.52 -17.52
CA ARG A 463 -4.85 23.24 -17.66
C ARG A 463 -5.76 22.05 -17.31
N PRO A 464 -5.48 20.84 -17.86
CA PRO A 464 -6.19 19.63 -17.45
C PRO A 464 -6.11 19.39 -15.94
N LEU A 465 -7.25 19.09 -15.32
CA LEU A 465 -7.38 18.84 -13.88
C LEU A 465 -6.75 17.50 -13.48
N LEU A 466 -6.16 17.45 -12.29
CA LEU A 466 -5.74 16.19 -11.69
C LEU A 466 -6.96 15.41 -11.21
N ASN A 467 -6.93 14.10 -11.44
CA ASN A 467 -7.92 13.15 -10.94
C ASN A 467 -9.36 13.47 -11.36
N LEU A 468 -9.53 14.07 -12.55
CA LEU A 468 -10.85 14.31 -13.12
C LEU A 468 -11.58 12.98 -13.34
N MET A 469 -12.76 12.84 -12.73
CA MET A 469 -13.57 11.62 -12.77
C MET A 469 -14.03 11.27 -14.19
N ASN A 470 -13.85 10.00 -14.58
CA ASN A 470 -14.53 9.45 -15.74
C ASN A 470 -15.91 8.93 -15.33
N ARG A 471 -16.97 9.69 -15.64
CA ARG A 471 -18.35 9.31 -15.26
C ARG A 471 -18.82 7.96 -15.82
N LYS A 472 -18.28 7.53 -16.97
CA LYS A 472 -18.63 6.23 -17.57
C LYS A 472 -18.02 5.07 -16.81
N GLU A 473 -16.83 5.27 -16.27
CA GLU A 473 -16.03 4.23 -15.61
C GLU A 473 -16.21 4.28 -14.08
N GLN A 474 -16.71 5.40 -13.54
CA GLN A 474 -16.98 5.65 -12.13
C GLN A 474 -15.72 5.63 -11.24
N TYR A 475 -14.54 5.88 -11.81
CA TYR A 475 -13.27 6.11 -11.10
C TYR A 475 -12.30 6.94 -11.92
#